data_AF-A0A848C8P1-F1
#
_entry.id   AF-A0A848C8P1-F1
#
_cell.length_a   1.000
_cell.length_b   1.000
_cell.length_c   1.000
_cell.angle_alpha   90.00
_cell.angle_beta   90.00
_cell.angle_gamma   90.00
#
_symmetry.space_group_name_H-M   'P 1'
#
loop_
_entity.id
_entity.type
_entity.pdbx_description
1 polymer ?
#
loop_
_entity_poly.entity_id
_entity_poly.type
_entity_poly.pdbx_seq_one_letter_code
_entity_poly.pdbx_strand_id
1 'polypeptide(L)' 'MSGINKLTDRQIKNLKPGARRIKIGDGDKLWLFVSPSGIKVWRMLWKEGNTQKQFTIGPYPTISLKEAR' A
#
# COMPACT_ATOMS: atom_id res chain seq x y z
N MET A 1 -17.56 -2.75 10.62
CA MET A 1 -17.29 -2.19 9.27
C MET A 1 -16.12 -1.24 9.39
N SER A 2 -14.89 -1.72 9.13
CA SER A 2 -13.69 -0.89 9.19
C SER A 2 -13.74 0.10 8.04
N GLY A 3 -14.00 1.38 8.33
CA GLY A 3 -13.82 2.45 7.36
C GLY A 3 -12.34 2.45 6.99
N ILE A 4 -12.01 1.96 5.79
CA ILE A 4 -10.65 2.03 5.29
C ILE A 4 -10.36 3.52 5.11
N ASN A 5 -9.50 4.06 5.98
CA ASN A 5 -9.00 5.42 5.84
C ASN A 5 -8.23 5.50 4.52
N LYS A 6 -8.84 6.11 3.49
CA LYS A 6 -8.19 6.37 2.22
C LYS A 6 -6.90 7.16 2.47
N LEU A 7 -5.82 6.74 1.83
CA LEU A 7 -4.55 7.42 1.91
C LEU A 7 -4.63 8.77 1.19
N THR A 8 -3.80 9.69 1.65
CA THR A 8 -3.47 10.95 0.98
C THR A 8 -1.97 11.00 0.74
N ASP A 9 -1.55 11.74 -0.28
CA ASP A 9 -0.12 11.89 -0.59
C ASP A 9 0.68 12.44 0.61
N ARG A 10 0.09 13.38 1.38
CA ARG A 10 0.68 13.91 2.61
C ARG A 10 0.88 12.83 3.67
N GLN A 11 -0.10 11.96 3.88
CA GLN A 11 0.06 10.83 4.82
C GLN A 11 1.19 9.92 4.36
N ILE A 12 1.22 9.56 3.08
CA ILE A 12 2.23 8.65 2.50
C ILE A 12 3.65 9.20 2.66
N LYS A 13 3.85 10.48 2.35
CA LYS A 13 5.14 11.17 2.52
C LYS A 13 5.62 11.13 3.97
N ASN A 14 4.71 11.29 4.92
CA ASN A 14 5.02 11.32 6.35
C ASN A 14 5.15 9.92 7.00
N LEU A 15 4.92 8.84 6.25
CA LEU A 15 5.10 7.49 6.78
C LEU A 15 6.57 7.22 7.07
N LYS A 16 6.84 6.92 8.34
CA LYS A 16 8.15 6.53 8.82
C LYS A 16 8.35 5.02 8.70
N PRO A 17 9.56 4.55 8.34
CA PRO A 17 9.89 3.14 8.44
C PRO A 17 9.78 2.68 9.90
N GLY A 18 9.26 1.47 10.11
CA GLY A 18 9.23 0.82 11.42
C GLY A 18 10.21 -0.35 11.49
N ALA A 19 10.29 -1.00 12.65
CA ALA A 19 11.13 -2.19 12.84
C ALA A 19 10.72 -3.37 11.95
N ARG A 20 9.49 -3.37 11.41
CA ARG A 20 8.95 -4.40 10.52
C ARG A 20 8.20 -3.74 9.37
N ARG A 21 8.01 -4.50 8.29
CA ARG A 21 7.18 -4.07 7.16
C ARG A 21 5.75 -3.80 7.63
N ILE A 22 5.21 -2.64 7.28
CA ILE A 22 3.81 -2.29 7.54
C ILE A 22 3.02 -2.27 6.23
N LYS A 23 1.73 -2.60 6.31
CA LYS A 23 0.76 -2.56 5.21
C LYS A 23 -0.34 -1.57 5.58
N ILE A 24 -0.65 -0.65 4.68
CA ILE A 24 -1.65 0.39 4.91
C ILE A 24 -2.62 0.38 3.74
N GLY A 25 -3.90 0.18 4.02
CA GLY A 25 -4.93 0.04 2.98
C GLY A 25 -5.39 1.40 2.48
N ASP A 26 -5.56 1.53 1.17
CA ASP A 26 -6.19 2.70 0.55
C ASP A 26 -7.68 2.48 0.21
N GLY A 27 -8.11 1.21 0.16
CA GLY A 27 -9.43 0.80 -0.35
C GLY A 27 -9.26 -0.02 -1.61
N ASP A 28 -10.35 -0.59 -2.13
CA ASP A 28 -10.39 -1.24 -3.46
C ASP A 28 -9.24 -2.22 -3.73
N LYS A 29 -8.87 -3.00 -2.71
CA LYS A 29 -7.76 -3.97 -2.74
C LYS A 29 -6.36 -3.35 -2.91
N LEU A 30 -6.22 -2.02 -2.93
CA LEU A 30 -4.96 -1.29 -2.98
C LEU A 30 -4.35 -1.13 -1.58
N TRP A 31 -3.05 -1.42 -1.49
CA TRP A 31 -2.27 -1.33 -0.27
C TRP A 31 -0.90 -0.72 -0.54
N LEU A 32 -0.45 0.14 0.38
CA LEU A 32 0.93 0.60 0.44
C LEU A 32 1.70 -0.27 1.43
N PHE A 33 2.83 -0.81 0.97
CA PHE A 33 3.78 -1.52 1.82
C PHE A 33 4.99 -0.63 2.08
N VAL A 34 5.32 -0.42 3.35
CA VAL A 34 6.52 0.33 3.77
C VAL A 34 7.49 -0.63 4.42
N SER A 35 8.69 -0.77 3.85
CA SER A 35 9.76 -1.59 4.42
C SER A 35 10.47 -0.88 5.59
N PRO A 36 11.22 -1.62 6.43
CA PRO A 36 12.13 -1.01 7.41
C PRO A 36 13.19 -0.09 6.79
N SER A 37 13.57 -0.33 5.53
CA SER A 37 14.47 0.55 4.77
C SER A 37 13.80 1.83 4.24
N GLY A 38 12.49 1.99 4.44
CA GLY A 38 11.72 3.15 3.99
C GLY A 38 11.25 3.10 2.54
N ILE A 39 11.52 2.01 1.83
CA ILE A 39 10.98 1.75 0.50
C ILE A 39 9.46 1.59 0.62
N LYS A 40 8.74 2.30 -0.25
CA LYS A 40 7.28 2.29 -0.31
C LYS A 40 6.85 1.67 -1.65
N VAL A 41 5.99 0.66 -1.60
CA VAL A 41 5.55 -0.08 -2.80
C VAL A 41 4.04 -0.27 -2.79
N TRP A 42 3.41 0.04 -3.91
CA TRP A 42 2.01 -0.23 -4.17
C TRP A 42 1.80 -1.70 -4.52
N ARG A 43 0.82 -2.33 -3.86
CA ARG A 43 0.38 -3.68 -4.21
C ARG A 43 -1.13 -3.78 -4.17
N MET A 44 -1.68 -4.58 -5.08
CA MET A 44 -3.05 -5.05 -5.01
C MET A 44 -3.13 -6.41 -4.33
N LEU A 45 -4.10 -6.58 -3.44
CA LEU A 45 -4.39 -7.82 -2.74
C LEU A 45 -5.75 -8.36 -3.17
N TRP A 46 -5.79 -9.48 -3.88
CA TRP A 46 -7.05 -10.15 -4.20
C TRP A 46 -7.04 -11.59 -3.70
N LYS A 47 -8.22 -12.21 -3.73
CA LYS A 47 -8.37 -13.64 -3.47
C LYS A 47 -8.82 -14.32 -4.75
N GLU A 48 -8.23 -15.47 -5.00
CA GLU A 48 -8.69 -16.40 -6.02
C GLU A 48 -8.98 -17.72 -5.31
N GLY A 49 -10.26 -18.09 -5.22
CA GLY A 49 -10.72 -19.14 -4.30
C GLY A 49 -10.30 -18.85 -2.85
N ASN A 50 -9.61 -19.81 -2.24
CA ASN A 50 -9.10 -19.71 -0.86
C ASN A 50 -7.69 -19.11 -0.77
N THR A 51 -7.06 -18.77 -1.89
CA THR A 51 -5.68 -18.28 -1.92
C THR A 51 -5.64 -16.76 -2.02
N GLN A 52 -4.90 -16.12 -1.11
CA GLN A 52 -4.61 -14.70 -1.21
C GLN A 52 -3.43 -14.47 -2.16
N LYS A 53 -3.66 -13.66 -3.19
CA LYS A 53 -2.64 -13.25 -4.16
C LYS A 53 -2.26 -11.78 -3.96
N GLN A 54 -1.03 -11.45 -4.35
CA GLN A 54 -0.52 -10.08 -4.34
C GLN A 54 0.08 -9.76 -5.70
N PHE A 55 -0.25 -8.58 -6.23
CA PHE A 55 0.39 -8.02 -7.41
C PHE A 55 1.10 -6.74 -7.06
N THR A 56 2.32 -6.57 -7.56
CA THR A 56 3.09 -5.35 -7.35
C THR A 56 2.81 -4.39 -8.49
N ILE A 57 2.32 -3.20 -8.15
CA ILE A 57 2.07 -2.12 -9.12
C ILE A 57 3.40 -1.38 -9.37
N GLY A 58 4.07 -0.96 -8.29
CA GLY A 58 5.38 -0.31 -8.39
C GLY A 58 5.74 0.54 -7.18
N PRO A 59 6.93 1.17 -7.19
CA PRO A 59 7.41 1.97 -6.07
C PRO A 59 6.73 3.36 -6.04
N TYR A 60 6.47 3.86 -4.85
CA TYR A 60 6.17 5.27 -4.61
C TYR A 60 7.50 6.02 -4.34
N PRO A 61 7.73 7.24 -4.88
CA PRO A 61 6.78 8.09 -5.61
C PRO A 61 6.77 7.90 -7.13
N THR A 62 7.54 6.95 -7.69
CA THR A 62 7.58 6.71 -9.15
C THR A 62 6.19 6.46 -9.73
N ILE A 63 5.36 5.70 -9.02
CA ILE A 63 3.92 5.60 -9.25
C ILE A 63 3.22 6.36 -8.12
N SER A 64 2.54 7.43 -8.48
CA SER A 64 1.78 8.27 -7.56
C SER A 64 0.57 7.53 -6.97
N LEU A 65 0.02 8.04 -5.87
CA LEU A 65 -1.24 7.52 -5.33
C LEU A 65 -2.39 7.57 -6.36
N LYS A 66 -2.39 8.58 -7.24
CA LYS A 66 -3.42 8.72 -8.28
C LYS A 66 -3.28 7.65 -9.36
N GLU A 67 -2.07 7.30 -9.76
CA GLU A 67 -1.81 6.27 -10.77
C GLU A 67 -1.99 4.84 -10.22
N ALA A 68 -1.80 4.64 -8.91
CA ALA A 68 -1.97 3.33 -8.27
C ALA A 68 -3.43 2.95 -8.00
N ARG A 69 -4.34 3.94 -8.00
CA ARG A 69 -5.80 3.78 -7.86
C ARG A 69 -6.45 3.50 -9.20
#